data_AF-A0AAV5SS03-F1
#
_entry.id   AF-A0AAV5SS03-F1
#
_cell.length_a   1.000
_cell.length_b   1.000
_cell.length_c   1.000
_cell.angle_alpha   90.00
_cell.angle_beta   90.00
_cell.angle_gamma   90.00
#
_symmetry.space_group_name_H-M   'P 1'
#
loop_
_entity.id
_entity.type
_entity.pdbx_description
1 polymer ?
#
loop_
_entity_poly.entity_id
_entity_poly.type
_entity_poly.pdbx_seq_one_letter_code
_entity_poly.pdbx_strand_id
1 'polypeptide(L)'
;KLIYSNNKGRAEVARQLFHLAGVPFEDFRIPPSDWSSIKAKTPFGQVPVLEVDGKQLPQSFAINRYLAKQFGFAGASSFEAAWVDAIADQLKDY
;
A
#
# COMPACT_ATOMS: atom_id res chain seq x y z
N LYS A 1 -8.71 -0.79 5.23
CA LYS A 1 -7.80 -0.77 6.41
C LYS A 1 -6.37 -1.03 5.95
N LEU A 2 -5.42 -0.14 6.25
CA LEU A 2 -4.00 -0.32 5.92
C LEU A 2 -3.25 -0.78 7.17
N ILE A 3 -2.60 -1.94 7.11
CA ILE A 3 -1.93 -2.59 8.23
C ILE A 3 -0.42 -2.42 8.07
N TYR A 4 0.25 -1.75 9.01
CA TYR A 4 1.71 -1.58 9.02
C TYR A 4 2.29 -1.27 10.40
N SER A 5 3.61 -1.34 10.55
CA SER A 5 4.29 -0.90 11.77
C SER A 5 4.07 0.60 12.04
N ASN A 6 4.27 1.04 13.29
CA ASN A 6 4.20 2.46 13.67
C ASN A 6 5.41 3.28 13.19
N ASN A 7 5.62 3.32 11.88
CA ASN A 7 6.57 4.19 11.19
C ASN A 7 6.07 4.47 9.77
N LYS A 8 6.80 5.30 9.01
CA LYS A 8 6.50 5.62 7.61
C LYS A 8 6.69 4.38 6.74
N GLY A 9 7.96 4.00 6.54
CA GLY A 9 8.39 2.81 5.81
C GLY A 9 7.66 2.62 4.48
N ARG A 10 7.38 1.35 4.15
CA ARG A 10 6.79 0.95 2.87
C ARG A 10 5.29 1.26 2.74
N ALA A 11 4.61 1.65 3.82
CA ALA A 11 3.19 2.00 3.79
C ALA A 11 2.93 3.48 3.49
N GLU A 12 3.96 4.33 3.57
CA GLU A 12 3.77 5.78 3.53
C GLU A 12 3.17 6.29 2.22
N VAL A 13 3.59 5.74 1.08
CA VAL A 13 3.04 6.11 -0.23
C VAL A 13 1.53 5.79 -0.29
N ALA A 14 1.11 4.64 0.24
CA ALA A 14 -0.31 4.31 0.33
C ALA A 14 -1.08 5.30 1.22
N ARG A 15 -0.52 5.71 2.37
CA ARG A 15 -1.12 6.75 3.22
C ARG A 15 -1.26 8.06 2.46
N GLN A 16 -0.22 8.49 1.75
CA GLN A 16 -0.25 9.72 0.94
C GLN A 16 -1.34 9.66 -0.13
N LEU A 17 -1.49 8.52 -0.83
CA LEU A 17 -2.53 8.35 -1.85
C LEU A 17 -3.94 8.50 -1.27
N PHE A 18 -4.22 7.91 -0.10
CA PHE A 18 -5.51 8.11 0.58
C PHE A 18 -5.76 9.57 0.95
N HIS A 19 -4.77 10.25 1.53
CA HIS A 19 -4.90 11.65 1.94
C HIS A 19 -5.06 12.58 0.73
N LEU A 20 -4.30 12.35 -0.34
CA LEU A 20 -4.37 13.12 -1.58
C LEU A 20 -5.74 12.97 -2.25
N ALA A 21 -6.32 11.77 -2.21
CA ALA A 21 -7.65 11.50 -2.75
C ALA A 21 -8.80 11.97 -1.84
N GLY A 22 -8.51 12.42 -0.61
CA GLY A 22 -9.54 12.72 0.40
C GLY A 22 -10.35 11.49 0.82
N VAL A 23 -9.82 10.29 0.63
CA VAL A 23 -10.53 9.03 0.93
C VAL A 23 -10.19 8.57 2.35
N PRO A 24 -11.17 8.46 3.25
CA PRO A 24 -10.93 7.98 4.61
C PRO A 24 -10.51 6.51 4.61
N PHE A 25 -9.59 6.16 5.49
CA PHE A 25 -9.14 4.79 5.72
C PHE A 25 -8.69 4.61 7.17
N GLU A 26 -8.74 3.38 7.65
CA GLU A 26 -8.12 3.00 8.92
C GLU A 26 -6.60 2.80 8.72
N ASP A 27 -5.75 3.64 9.31
CA ASP A 27 -4.29 3.44 9.44
C ASP A 27 -3.99 2.58 10.68
N PHE A 28 -4.09 1.27 10.53
CA PHE A 28 -3.86 0.33 11.63
C PHE A 28 -2.36 0.12 11.86
N ARG A 29 -1.85 0.75 12.92
CA ARG A 29 -0.45 0.69 13.33
C ARG A 29 -0.22 -0.43 14.33
N ILE A 30 0.54 -1.43 13.92
CA ILE A 30 0.76 -2.66 14.68
C ILE A 30 1.53 -2.36 15.99
N PRO A 31 0.97 -2.69 17.16
CA PRO A 31 1.73 -2.71 18.40
C PRO A 31 2.85 -3.77 18.33
N PRO A 32 4.07 -3.50 18.84
CA PRO A 32 5.17 -4.46 18.78
C PRO A 32 4.84 -5.84 19.39
N SER A 33 4.04 -5.88 20.46
CA SER A 33 3.56 -7.10 21.11
C SER A 33 2.74 -8.00 20.17
N ASP A 34 2.06 -7.41 19.20
CA ASP A 34 1.05 -8.10 18.40
C ASP A 34 1.63 -8.61 17.08
N TRP A 35 2.85 -8.19 16.73
CA TRP A 35 3.49 -8.46 15.45
C TRP A 35 3.49 -9.95 15.11
N SER A 36 3.87 -10.83 16.05
CA SER A 36 3.95 -12.27 15.79
C SER A 36 2.58 -12.85 15.38
N SER A 37 1.51 -12.43 16.05
CA SER A 37 0.15 -12.90 15.76
C SER A 37 -0.40 -12.35 14.43
N ILE A 38 -0.07 -11.09 14.10
CA ILE A 38 -0.49 -10.45 12.86
C ILE A 38 0.28 -11.04 11.68
N LYS A 39 1.59 -11.21 11.81
CA LYS A 39 2.45 -11.80 10.78
C LYS A 39 1.89 -13.12 10.27
N ALA A 40 1.48 -14.01 11.18
CA ALA A 40 0.92 -15.31 10.85
C ALA A 40 -0.39 -15.25 10.04
N LYS A 41 -1.11 -14.12 10.08
CA LYS A 41 -2.37 -13.89 9.37
C LYS A 41 -2.21 -13.11 8.05
N THR A 42 -1.01 -12.67 7.71
CA THR A 42 -0.75 -11.94 6.46
C THR A 42 -0.40 -12.90 5.33
N PRO A 43 -0.73 -12.58 4.06
CA PRO A 43 -0.59 -13.53 2.95
C PRO A 43 0.85 -14.05 2.75
N PHE A 44 1.85 -13.20 3.00
CA PHE A 44 3.27 -13.52 2.81
C PHE A 44 4.10 -13.37 4.09
N GLY A 45 3.48 -13.35 5.27
CA GLY A 45 4.21 -13.14 6.53
C GLY A 45 4.92 -11.78 6.61
N GLN A 46 4.38 -10.77 5.91
CA GLN A 46 4.97 -9.46 5.67
C GLN A 46 3.91 -8.36 5.71
N VAL A 47 4.36 -7.15 5.98
CA VAL A 47 3.56 -5.91 5.91
C VAL A 47 4.29 -4.90 5.01
N PRO A 48 3.60 -3.97 4.33
CA PRO A 48 2.18 -3.63 4.49
C PRO A 48 1.20 -4.62 3.85
N VAL A 49 -0.02 -4.62 4.38
CA VAL A 49 -1.21 -5.26 3.80
C VAL A 49 -2.34 -4.25 3.77
N LEU A 50 -3.00 -4.11 2.63
CA LEU A 50 -4.24 -3.37 2.51
C LEU A 50 -5.41 -4.34 2.54
N GLU A 51 -6.39 -4.11 3.40
CA GLU A 51 -7.65 -4.83 3.42
C GLU A 51 -8.76 -3.97 2.80
N VAL A 52 -9.43 -4.54 1.79
CA VAL A 52 -10.56 -3.95 1.05
C VAL A 52 -11.68 -4.98 1.02
N ASP A 53 -12.83 -4.66 1.62
CA ASP A 53 -14.00 -5.54 1.70
C ASP A 53 -13.67 -6.97 2.19
N GLY A 54 -12.84 -7.05 3.25
CA GLY A 54 -12.39 -8.31 3.84
C GLY A 54 -11.33 -9.07 3.02
N LYS A 55 -10.90 -8.55 1.87
CA LYS A 55 -9.84 -9.16 1.03
C LYS A 55 -8.51 -8.49 1.30
N GLN A 56 -7.46 -9.29 1.48
CA GLN A 56 -6.11 -8.81 1.73
C GLN A 56 -5.29 -8.67 0.43
N LEU A 57 -4.70 -7.50 0.23
CA LEU A 57 -3.72 -7.20 -0.81
C LEU A 57 -2.34 -6.96 -0.18
N PRO A 58 -1.37 -7.87 -0.35
CA PRO A 58 0.00 -7.68 0.13
C PRO A 58 0.84 -6.85 -0.87
N GLN A 59 2.09 -6.55 -0.48
CA GLN A 59 3.13 -5.86 -1.27
C GLN A 59 2.87 -4.37 -1.51
N SER A 60 3.74 -3.51 -0.98
CA SER A 60 3.55 -2.05 -1.00
C SER A 60 3.36 -1.47 -2.39
N PHE A 61 4.14 -1.90 -3.39
CA PHE A 61 4.02 -1.38 -4.76
C PHE A 61 2.75 -1.86 -5.46
N ALA A 62 2.28 -3.08 -5.17
CA ALA A 62 0.99 -3.55 -5.68
C ALA A 62 -0.18 -2.75 -5.05
N ILE A 63 -0.10 -2.49 -3.74
CA ILE A 63 -1.05 -1.62 -3.03
C ILE A 63 -1.07 -0.22 -3.65
N ASN A 64 0.10 0.40 -3.84
CA ASN A 64 0.21 1.74 -4.41
C ASN A 64 -0.41 1.81 -5.82
N ARG A 65 -0.09 0.84 -6.70
CA ARG A 65 -0.67 0.76 -8.05
C ARG A 65 -2.17 0.56 -8.04
N TYR A 66 -2.68 -0.29 -7.14
CA TYR A 66 -4.11 -0.50 -6.96
C TYR A 66 -4.81 0.81 -6.55
N LEU A 67 -4.31 1.49 -5.51
CA LEU A 67 -4.86 2.76 -5.03
C LEU A 67 -4.77 3.87 -6.07
N ALA A 68 -3.62 4.01 -6.76
CA ALA A 68 -3.47 4.98 -7.83
C ALA A 68 -4.51 4.79 -8.94
N LYS A 69 -4.82 3.53 -9.32
CA LYS A 69 -5.90 3.25 -10.27
C LYS A 69 -7.28 3.61 -9.72
N GLN A 70 -7.57 3.28 -8.46
CA GLN A 70 -8.85 3.62 -7.84
C GLN A 70 -9.07 5.13 -7.72
N PHE A 71 -8.01 5.90 -7.49
CA PHE A 71 -8.07 7.34 -7.25
C PHE A 71 -7.75 8.20 -8.48
N GLY A 72 -7.48 7.60 -9.64
CA GLY A 72 -7.20 8.33 -10.88
C GLY A 72 -5.78 8.91 -11.00
N PHE A 73 -4.81 8.37 -10.27
CA PHE A 73 -3.39 8.80 -10.27
C PHE A 73 -2.46 7.86 -11.06
N ALA A 74 -3.01 6.91 -11.82
CA ALA A 74 -2.23 5.91 -12.56
C ALA A 74 -1.97 6.27 -14.04
N GLY A 75 -2.12 7.54 -14.44
CA GLY A 75 -2.03 7.98 -15.84
C GLY A 75 -3.32 7.74 -16.63
N ALA A 76 -3.46 8.44 -17.77
CA ALA A 76 -4.66 8.41 -18.61
C ALA A 76 -4.58 7.36 -19.74
N SER A 77 -3.40 6.79 -19.99
CA SER A 77 -3.18 5.75 -21.00
C SER A 77 -2.35 4.59 -20.44
N SER A 78 -2.32 3.46 -21.16
CA SER A 78 -1.47 2.33 -20.80
C SER A 78 0.01 2.68 -20.75
N PHE A 79 0.46 3.59 -21.62
CA PHE A 79 1.86 4.03 -21.66
C PHE A 79 2.20 5.01 -20.53
N GLU A 80 1.28 5.93 -20.18
CA GLU A 80 1.45 6.80 -19.01
C GLU A 80 1.45 5.98 -17.70
N ALA A 81 0.57 4.97 -17.59
CA ALA A 81 0.58 4.06 -16.46
C ALA A 81 1.91 3.30 -16.34
N ALA A 82 2.46 2.83 -17.46
CA ALA A 82 3.77 2.19 -17.49
C ALA A 82 4.89 3.13 -17.03
N TRP A 83 4.81 4.43 -17.34
CA TRP A 83 5.76 5.42 -16.85
C TRP A 83 5.66 5.67 -15.34
N VAL A 84 4.44 5.75 -14.79
CA VAL A 84 4.23 5.81 -13.34
C VAL A 84 4.84 4.58 -12.66
N ASP A 85 4.59 3.40 -13.22
CA ASP A 85 5.14 2.14 -12.72
C ASP A 85 6.67 2.11 -12.81
N ALA A 86 7.25 2.58 -13.91
CA ALA A 86 8.70 2.64 -14.10
C ALA A 86 9.40 3.55 -13.08
N ILE A 87 8.82 4.71 -12.75
CA ILE A 87 9.36 5.61 -11.71
C ILE A 87 9.29 4.94 -10.34
N ALA A 88 8.18 4.26 -10.05
CA ALA A 88 8.03 3.53 -8.79
C ALA A 88 9.04 2.36 -8.70
N ASP A 89 9.20 1.58 -9.76
CA ASP A 89 10.14 0.46 -9.78
C ASP A 89 11.61 0.94 -9.76
N GLN A 90 11.94 2.07 -10.38
CA GLN A 90 13.27 2.70 -10.23
C GLN A 90 13.61 3.02 -8.76
N LEU A 91 12.63 3.48 -7.97
CA LEU A 91 12.80 3.70 -6.53
C LEU A 91 12.92 2.37 -5.76
N LYS A 92 12.27 1.31 -6.24
CA LYS A 92 12.27 -0.01 -5.60
C LYS A 92 13.59 -0.76 -5.78
N ASP A 93 14.19 -0.61 -6.96
CA ASP A 93 15.40 -1.33 -7.37
C ASP A 93 16.70 -0.66 -6.88
N TYR A 94 16.64 0.63 -6.51
CA TYR A 94 17.73 1.38 -5.88
C TYR A 94 17.87 1.08 -4.39
#